data_AF-A0A0F8Y2R8-F1
#
_entry.id   AF-A0A0F8Y2R8-F1
#
_cell.length_a   1.000
_cell.length_b   1.000
_cell.length_c   1.000
_cell.angle_alpha   90.00
_cell.angle_beta   90.00
_cell.angle_gamma   90.00
#
_symmetry.space_group_name_H-M   'P 1'
#
loop_
_entity.id
_entity.type
_entity.pdbx_description
1 polymer ?
#
loop_
_entity_poly.entity_id
_entity_poly.type
_entity_poly.pdbx_seq_one_letter_code
_entity_poly.pdbx_strand_id
1 'polypeptide(L)' 'MADTCPITILSFCAECGVLLPEGMGREEDPECVNCGRILTDRSNRIEGTFPQSEAEKLKKINFGGI' A
#
# COMPACT_ATOMS: atom_id res chain seq x y z
N MET A 1 15.93 3.69 26.89
CA MET A 1 16.11 2.95 25.62
C MET A 1 15.00 3.43 24.72
N ALA A 2 15.32 4.10 23.61
CA ALA A 2 14.26 4.59 22.72
C ALA A 2 13.65 3.37 22.03
N ASP A 3 12.43 3.02 22.44
CA ASP A 3 11.58 2.04 21.77
C ASP A 3 11.23 2.58 20.38
N THR A 4 12.14 2.45 19.43
CA THR A 4 11.83 2.67 18.01
C THR A 4 11.06 1.46 17.54
N CYS A 5 9.75 1.44 17.81
CA CYS A 5 8.83 0.52 17.17
C CYS A 5 9.05 0.62 15.65
N PRO A 6 9.37 -0.49 14.97
CA PRO A 6 9.55 -0.47 13.53
C PRO A 6 8.26 0.02 12.87
N ILE A 7 8.38 1.10 12.09
CA ILE A 7 7.28 1.66 11.29
C ILE A 7 7.43 1.19 9.84
N THR A 8 6.30 0.96 9.19
CA THR A 8 6.23 0.58 7.77
C THR A 8 5.30 1.56 7.07
N ILE A 9 5.72 2.04 5.90
CA ILE A 9 4.90 2.88 5.05
C ILE A 9 4.13 1.96 4.11
N LEU A 10 2.82 2.15 4.07
CA LEU A 10 1.91 1.43 3.18
C LEU A 10 1.26 2.42 2.23
N SER A 11 1.15 2.02 0.97
CA SER A 11 0.52 2.82 -0.08
C SER A 11 -0.87 2.26 -0.40
N PHE A 12 -1.85 3.12 -0.62
CA PHE A 12 -3.24 2.76 -0.90
C PHE A 12 -3.73 3.49 -2.15
N CYS A 13 -4.66 2.89 -2.88
CA CYS A 13 -5.34 3.57 -3.97
C CYS A 13 -6.24 4.68 -3.40
N ALA A 14 -6.08 5.91 -3.86
CA ALA A 14 -6.90 7.02 -3.40
C ALA A 14 -8.38 6.89 -3.77
N GLU A 15 -8.70 6.10 -4.80
CA GLU A 15 -10.06 5.91 -5.28
C GLU A 15 -10.78 4.78 -4.54
N CYS A 16 -10.23 3.56 -4.59
CA CYS A 16 -10.89 2.38 -4.04
C CYS A 16 -10.41 2.00 -2.63
N GLY A 17 -9.38 2.68 -2.10
CA GLY A 17 -8.84 2.43 -0.76
C GLY A 17 -8.08 1.11 -0.60
N VAL A 18 -7.92 0.32 -1.66
CA VAL A 18 -7.18 -0.94 -1.59
C VAL A 18 -5.72 -0.69 -1.29
N LEU A 19 -5.11 -1.57 -0.50
CA LEU A 19 -3.68 -1.56 -0.29
C LEU A 19 -2.96 -1.88 -1.61
N LEU A 20 -1.93 -1.11 -1.92
CA LEU A 20 -1.09 -1.27 -3.10
C LEU A 20 0.17 -2.06 -2.74
N PRO A 21 0.54 -3.08 -3.53
CA PRO A 21 1.74 -3.85 -3.29
C PRO A 21 2.98 -3.00 -3.55
N GLU A 22 4.11 -3.42 -2.97
CA GLU A 22 5.38 -2.72 -3.14
C GLU A 22 5.77 -2.71 -4.61
N GLY A 23 6.03 -1.50 -5.14
CA GLY A 23 6.35 -1.31 -6.55
C GLY A 23 5.16 -0.97 -7.46
N MET A 24 3.90 -1.04 -6.98
CA MET A 24 2.74 -0.69 -7.81
C MET A 24 2.66 0.82 -8.08
N GLY A 25 2.26 1.20 -9.30
CA GLY A 25 2.31 2.57 -9.80
C GLY A 25 3.71 3.00 -10.26
N ARG A 26 4.58 2.04 -10.56
CA ARG A 26 5.79 2.22 -11.38
C ARG A 26 5.45 1.95 -12.85
N GLU A 27 6.37 2.26 -13.75
CA GLU A 27 6.16 2.13 -15.21
C GLU A 27 5.76 0.71 -15.65
N GLU A 28 6.13 -0.32 -14.89
CA GLU A 28 5.81 -1.72 -15.16
C GLU A 28 4.36 -2.09 -14.80
N ASP A 29 3.79 -1.49 -13.74
CA ASP A 29 2.44 -1.75 -13.26
C ASP A 29 1.73 -0.43 -12.92
N PRO A 30 1.29 0.32 -13.94
CA PRO A 30 0.78 1.66 -13.77
C PRO A 30 -0.65 1.69 -13.21
N GLU A 31 -1.35 0.56 -13.10
CA GLU A 31 -2.79 0.52 -12.81
C GLU A 31 -3.12 -0.25 -11.52
N CYS A 32 -4.14 0.23 -10.80
CA CYS A 32 -4.67 -0.45 -9.64
C CYS A 32 -5.43 -1.71 -10.07
N VAL A 33 -5.01 -2.89 -9.61
CA VAL A 33 -5.66 -4.17 -9.94
C VAL A 33 -7.13 -4.23 -9.54
N ASN A 34 -7.55 -3.47 -8.51
CA ASN A 34 -8.92 -3.49 -8.02
C ASN A 34 -9.89 -2.61 -8.83
N CYS A 35 -9.47 -1.39 -9.20
CA CYS A 35 -10.37 -0.42 -9.86
C CYS A 35 -9.90 0.03 -11.26
N GLY A 36 -8.73 -0.40 -11.72
CA GLY A 36 -8.14 -0.01 -13.01
C GLY A 36 -7.60 1.42 -13.05
N ARG A 37 -7.57 2.14 -11.92
CA ARG A 37 -7.08 3.53 -11.92
C ARG A 37 -5.58 3.60 -12.13
N ILE A 38 -5.14 4.58 -12.93
CA ILE A 38 -3.72 4.84 -13.17
C ILE A 38 -3.07 5.44 -11.91
N LEU A 39 -2.11 4.72 -11.33
CA LEU A 39 -1.37 5.00 -10.10
C LEU A 39 0.01 5.65 -10.33
N THR A 40 0.41 5.89 -11.58
CA THR A 40 1.65 6.63 -11.87
C THR A 40 1.61 8.04 -11.30
N ASP A 41 0.43 8.66 -11.31
CA ASP A 41 0.20 9.93 -10.64
C ASP A 41 0.17 9.76 -9.12
N ARG A 42 0.93 10.61 -8.41
CA ARG A 42 1.01 10.55 -6.95
C ARG A 42 -0.32 10.89 -6.27
N SER A 43 -1.19 11.70 -6.87
CA SER A 43 -2.49 12.06 -6.31
C SER A 43 -3.45 10.88 -6.24
N ASN A 44 -3.20 9.83 -7.02
CA ASN A 44 -3.97 8.59 -7.00
C ASN A 44 -3.47 7.58 -5.96
N ARG A 45 -2.45 7.95 -5.16
CA ARG A 45 -1.87 7.13 -4.10
C ARG A 45 -1.90 7.86 -2.75
N ILE A 46 -2.30 7.15 -1.71
CA ILE A 46 -2.27 7.63 -0.33
C ILE A 46 -1.24 6.82 0.43
N GLU A 47 -0.31 7.48 1.12
CA GLU A 47 0.71 6.83 1.94
C GLU A 47 0.34 6.98 3.41
N GLY A 48 0.36 5.88 4.17
CA GLY A 48 0.13 5.88 5.61
C GLY A 48 1.25 5.17 6.35
N THR A 49 1.59 5.68 7.53
CA THR A 49 2.63 5.10 8.39
C THR A 49 1.97 4.23 9.46
N PHE A 50 2.33 2.95 9.49
CA PHE A 50 1.74 1.98 10.40
C PHE A 50 2.83 1.29 11.23
N PRO A 51 2.52 0.87 12.47
CA PRO A 51 3.38 -0.06 13.21
C PRO A 51 3.55 -1.36 12.40
N GLN A 52 4.74 -1.97 12.45
CA GLN A 52 5.03 -3.18 11.67
C GLN A 52 3.98 -4.28 11.90
N SER A 53 3.55 -4.50 13.14
CA SER A 53 2.54 -5.51 13.49
C SER A 53 1.18 -5.27 12.84
N GLU A 54 0.81 -4.01 12.59
CA GLU A 54 -0.43 -3.63 11.92
C GLU A 54 -0.26 -3.69 10.40
N ALA A 55 0.89 -3.24 9.90
CA ALA A 55 1.22 -3.32 8.48
C ALA A 55 1.22 -4.77 7.97
N GLU A 56 1.78 -5.70 8.73
CA GLU A 56 1.74 -7.13 8.39
C GLU A 56 0.32 -7.70 8.36
N LYS A 57 -0.56 -7.26 9.27
CA LYS A 57 -1.98 -7.65 9.24
C LYS A 57 -2.67 -7.11 7.99
N LEU A 58 -2.46 -5.85 7.66
CA LEU A 58 -3.05 -5.21 6.48
C LEU A 58 -2.58 -5.86 5.18
N LYS A 59 -1.29 -6.22 5.08
CA LYS A 59 -0.73 -6.99 3.95
C LYS A 59 -1.40 -8.35 3.81
N LYS A 60 -1.58 -9.09 4.92
CA LYS A 60 -2.26 -10.40 4.91
C LYS A 60 -3.73 -10.35 4.52
N ILE A 61 -4.44 -9.28 4.87
CA ILE A 61 -5.87 -9.13 4.55
C ILE A 61 -6.07 -8.76 3.08
N ASN A 62 -5.28 -7.81 2.55
CA ASN A 62 -5.48 -7.31 1.18
C ASN A 62 -4.82 -8.19 0.11
N PHE A 63 -3.69 -8.82 0.41
CA PHE A 63 -2.97 -9.70 -0.52
C PHE A 63 -3.03 -11.16 -0.09
N GLY A 64 -4.03 -11.52 0.71
CA GLY A 64 -4.20 -12.84 1.29
C GLY A 64 -3.95 -13.93 0.26
N GLY A 65 -2.79 -14.59 0.42
CA GLY A 65 -2.39 -15.71 -0.42
C GLY A 65 -3.45 -16.80 -0.35
N ILE A 66 -3.98 -17.13 -1.52
CA ILE A 66 -4.57 -18.42 -1.83
C ILE A 66 -3.64 -19.07 -2.86
#